data_AF-A0A850RE47-F1
#
_entry.id   AF-A0A850RE47-F1
#
_cell.length_a   1.000
_cell.length_b   1.000
_cell.length_c   1.000
_cell.angle_alpha   90.00
_cell.angle_beta   90.00
_cell.angle_gamma   90.00
#
_symmetry.space_group_name_H-M   'P 1'
#
loop_
_entity.id
_entity.type
_entity.pdbx_description
1 polymer ?
#
loop_
_entity_poly.entity_id
_entity_poly.type
_entity_poly.pdbx_seq_one_letter_code
_entity_poly.pdbx_strand_id
1 'polypeptide(L)'
;MPPILPIVLYSGSGRWSAATDIRALIRPKLPAFWESYQPHLRYYLINEGAYGPEQLAAIGSPLSGVFGIETASDHRALREADQH
;
A
#
# COMPACT_ATOMS: atom_id res chain seq x y z
N MET A 1 4.92 5.13 23.63
CA MET A 1 5.20 4.62 22.26
C MET A 1 5.07 5.77 21.27
N PRO A 2 5.88 5.80 20.21
CA PRO A 2 5.72 6.80 19.15
C PRO A 2 4.43 6.55 18.36
N PRO A 3 3.83 7.61 17.77
CA PRO A 3 2.71 7.45 16.85
C PRO A 3 3.18 6.71 15.58
N ILE A 4 2.34 5.80 15.09
CA ILE A 4 2.58 5.05 13.84
C ILE A 4 1.43 5.37 12.88
N LEU A 5 1.75 5.68 11.63
CA LEU A 5 0.78 5.85 10.55
C LEU A 5 0.96 4.72 9.52
N PRO A 6 0.07 3.71 9.51
CA PRO A 6 0.10 2.66 8.51
C PRO A 6 -0.33 3.21 7.15
N ILE A 7 0.37 2.82 6.09
CA ILE A 7 0.11 3.27 4.73
C ILE A 7 0.04 2.04 3.82
N VAL A 8 -0.94 2.01 2.92
CA VAL A 8 -1.06 1.01 1.85
C VAL A 8 -0.83 1.70 0.52
N LEU A 9 0.09 1.16 -0.26
CA LEU A 9 0.38 1.57 -1.62
C LEU A 9 -0.37 0.64 -2.56
N TYR A 10 -1.18 1.20 -3.45
CA TYR A 10 -1.97 0.44 -4.41
C TYR A 10 -1.66 0.89 -5.84
N SER A 11 -1.06 -0.01 -6.60
CA SER A 11 -0.64 0.20 -7.99
C SER A 11 -1.56 -0.53 -9.01
N GLY A 12 -2.73 -0.99 -8.57
CA GLY A 12 -3.67 -1.69 -9.44
C GLY A 12 -4.47 -0.73 -10.34
N SER A 13 -4.94 -1.24 -11.48
CA SER A 13 -5.71 -0.48 -12.46
C SER A 13 -7.19 -0.28 -12.08
N GLY A 14 -7.69 -1.01 -11.09
CA GLY A 14 -9.07 -0.93 -10.61
C GLY A 14 -9.27 0.14 -9.53
N ARG A 15 -10.52 0.39 -9.13
CA ARG A 15 -10.79 1.15 -7.91
C ARG A 15 -10.53 0.27 -6.69
N TRP A 16 -9.76 0.76 -5.73
CA TRP A 16 -9.60 0.09 -4.45
C TRP A 16 -10.95 -0.01 -3.72
N SER A 17 -11.29 -1.22 -3.28
CA SER A 17 -12.55 -1.53 -2.61
C SER A 17 -12.39 -2.23 -1.27
N ALA A 18 -11.14 -2.53 -0.85
CA ALA A 18 -10.91 -3.18 0.42
C ALA A 18 -11.15 -2.23 1.60
N ALA A 19 -11.59 -2.79 2.73
CA ALA A 19 -11.84 -2.02 3.94
C ALA A 19 -10.56 -1.35 4.46
N THR A 20 -10.69 -0.13 5.01
CA THR A 20 -9.55 0.66 5.51
C THR A 20 -9.16 0.34 6.95
N ASP A 21 -9.99 -0.41 7.68
CA ASP A 21 -9.65 -1.00 8.98
C ASP A 21 -9.14 -2.42 8.76
N ILE A 22 -7.91 -2.69 9.20
CA ILE A 22 -7.25 -3.99 9.06
C ILE A 22 -8.09 -5.11 9.69
N ARG A 23 -8.84 -4.84 10.77
CA ARG A 23 -9.73 -5.83 11.39
C ARG A 23 -10.69 -6.45 10.37
N ALA A 24 -11.25 -5.61 9.49
CA ALA A 24 -12.21 -6.05 8.48
C ALA A 24 -11.56 -6.87 7.35
N LEU A 25 -10.22 -6.89 7.26
CA LEU A 25 -9.44 -7.66 6.30
C LEU A 25 -8.98 -9.02 6.83
N ILE A 26 -9.00 -9.25 8.15
CA ILE A 26 -8.55 -10.52 8.76
C ILE A 26 -9.43 -11.67 8.27
N ARG A 27 -8.81 -12.69 7.67
CA ARG A 27 -9.46 -13.92 7.22
C ARG A 27 -8.65 -15.15 7.66
N PRO A 28 -9.30 -16.25 8.08
CA PRO A 28 -10.75 -16.38 8.31
C PRO A 28 -11.25 -15.52 9.47
N LYS A 29 -12.58 -15.40 9.63
CA LYS A 29 -13.14 -14.69 10.77
C LYS A 29 -12.72 -15.40 12.06
N LEU A 30 -12.08 -14.66 12.97
CA LEU A 30 -11.63 -15.22 14.24
C LEU A 30 -12.81 -15.50 15.18
N PRO A 31 -12.69 -16.51 16.06
CA PRO A 31 -13.64 -16.74 17.14
C PRO A 31 -13.88 -15.49 17.99
N ALA A 32 -15.10 -15.35 18.54
CA ALA A 32 -15.52 -14.16 19.29
C ALA A 32 -14.62 -13.80 20.48
N PHE A 33 -14.03 -14.80 21.15
CA PHE A 33 -13.13 -14.56 22.29
C PHE A 33 -11.81 -13.86 21.89
N TRP A 34 -11.48 -13.79 20.60
CA TRP A 34 -10.35 -13.01 20.09
C TRP A 34 -10.70 -11.57 19.73
N GLU A 35 -11.97 -11.14 19.81
CA GLU A 35 -12.37 -9.79 19.37
C GLU A 35 -11.59 -8.68 20.06
N SER A 36 -11.37 -8.78 21.38
CA SER A 36 -10.62 -7.79 22.15
C SER A 36 -9.14 -7.69 21.79
N TYR A 37 -8.60 -8.70 21.09
CA TYR A 37 -7.19 -8.75 20.68
C TYR A 37 -6.99 -8.41 19.21
N GLN A 38 -8.07 -8.14 18.46
CA GLN A 38 -7.95 -7.75 17.07
C GLN A 38 -7.52 -6.29 16.96
N PRO A 39 -6.55 -5.98 16.07
CA PRO A 39 -6.10 -4.62 15.90
C PRO A 39 -7.18 -3.79 15.21
N HIS A 40 -7.65 -2.75 15.90
CA HIS A 40 -8.43 -1.68 15.30
C HIS A 40 -7.48 -0.63 14.72
N LEU A 41 -6.93 -0.95 13.55
CA LEU A 41 -5.88 -0.16 12.93
C LEU A 41 -6.27 0.25 11.52
N ARG A 42 -6.49 1.54 11.34
CA ARG A 42 -6.78 2.14 10.03
C ARG A 42 -5.48 2.46 9.31
N TYR A 43 -5.46 2.21 8.01
CA TYR A 43 -4.36 2.66 7.15
C TYR A 43 -4.80 3.81 6.25
N TYR A 44 -3.83 4.61 5.81
CA TYR A 44 -4.00 5.58 4.75
C TYR A 44 -3.68 4.92 3.40
N LEU A 45 -4.64 4.93 2.47
CA LEU A 45 -4.45 4.38 1.14
C LEU A 45 -3.87 5.44 0.20
N ILE A 46 -2.78 5.11 -0.48
CA ILE A 46 -2.29 5.86 -1.62
C ILE A 46 -2.56 5.02 -2.87
N ASN A 47 -3.42 5.53 -3.74
CA ASN A 47 -3.68 4.92 -5.04
C ASN A 47 -2.76 5.58 -6.08
N GLU A 48 -1.75 4.84 -6.54
CA GLU A 48 -0.78 5.33 -7.53
C GLU A 48 -1.43 5.57 -8.89
N GLY A 49 -2.47 4.82 -9.26
CA GLY A 49 -3.23 5.05 -10.49
C GLY A 49 -3.95 6.41 -10.55
N ALA A 50 -4.01 7.15 -9.43
CA ALA A 50 -4.56 8.50 -9.35
C ALA A 50 -3.50 9.62 -9.47
N TYR A 51 -2.20 9.31 -9.44
CA TYR A 51 -1.11 10.28 -9.50
C TYR A 51 -0.18 9.97 -10.67
N GLY A 52 0.05 10.93 -11.56
CA GLY A 52 1.09 10.78 -12.58
C GLY A 52 2.50 10.76 -11.93
N PRO A 53 3.52 10.21 -12.63
CA PRO A 53 4.89 10.14 -12.12
C PRO A 53 5.45 11.50 -11.65
N GLU A 54 5.02 12.62 -12.25
CA GLU A 54 5.42 13.96 -11.81
C GLU A 54 4.79 14.42 -10.49
N GLN A 55 3.54 14.02 -10.20
CA GLN A 55 2.89 14.34 -8.92
C GLN A 55 3.45 13.52 -7.77
N LEU A 56 3.88 12.28 -8.04
CA LEU A 56 4.59 11.43 -7.07
C LEU A 56 5.96 12.01 -6.69
N ALA A 57 6.68 12.62 -7.64
CA ALA A 57 7.93 13.33 -7.38
C ALA A 57 7.74 14.66 -6.60
N ALA A 58 6.60 15.34 -6.81
CA ALA A 58 6.26 16.59 -6.12
C ALA A 58 5.78 16.40 -4.67
N ILE A 59 5.27 15.21 -4.33
CA ILE A 59 5.02 14.81 -2.95
C ILE A 59 6.40 14.57 -2.32
N GLY A 60 7.08 15.63 -1.89
CA GLY A 60 8.39 15.59 -1.21
C GLY A 60 8.32 14.95 0.19
N SER A 61 7.83 13.72 0.26
CA SER A 61 7.65 12.91 1.46
C SER A 61 8.63 11.74 1.43
N PRO A 62 9.10 11.22 2.59
CA PRO A 62 9.86 9.98 2.68
C PRO A 62 9.23 8.80 1.92
N LEU A 63 7.91 8.85 1.68
CA LEU A 63 7.17 7.87 0.87
C LEU A 63 7.65 7.83 -0.58
N SER A 64 8.04 8.95 -1.19
CA SER A 64 8.56 8.99 -2.56
C SER A 64 9.91 8.29 -2.71
N GLY A 65 10.69 8.21 -1.62
CA GLY A 65 11.89 7.37 -1.57
C GLY A 65 11.56 5.86 -1.61
N VAL A 66 10.45 5.45 -0.98
CA VAL A 66 9.96 4.06 -1.01
C VAL A 66 9.35 3.72 -2.38
N PHE A 67 8.58 4.63 -2.99
CA PHE A 67 8.09 4.42 -4.36
C PHE A 67 9.24 4.31 -5.37
N GLY A 68 10.27 5.15 -5.26
CA GLY A 68 11.42 5.15 -6.19
C GLY A 68 12.18 3.81 -6.23
N ILE A 69 12.27 3.10 -5.10
CA ILE A 69 12.91 1.78 -5.05
C ILE A 69 12.02 0.66 -5.62
N GLU A 70 10.71 0.70 -5.40
CA GLU A 70 9.79 -0.32 -5.93
C GLU A 70 9.58 -0.17 -7.45
N THR A 71 9.37 1.06 -7.96
CA THR A 71 9.25 1.33 -9.40
C THR A 71 10.54 1.01 -10.17
N ALA A 72 11.71 1.30 -9.59
CA ALA A 72 12.99 0.95 -10.22
C ALA A 72 13.19 -0.58 -10.34
N SER A 73 12.63 -1.34 -9.40
CA SER A 73 12.67 -2.80 -9.42
C SER A 73 11.73 -3.37 -10.49
N ASP A 74 10.53 -2.80 -10.61
CA ASP A 74 9.54 -3.21 -11.63
C ASP A 74 10.01 -2.88 -13.06
N HIS A 75 10.58 -1.69 -13.28
CA HIS A 75 11.14 -1.33 -14.59
C HIS A 75 12.38 -2.16 -14.95
N ARG A 76 13.17 -2.62 -13.98
CA ARG A 76 14.27 -3.58 -14.23
C ARG A 76 13.74 -4.94 -14.65
N ALA A 77 12.74 -5.46 -13.93
CA ALA A 77 12.12 -6.74 -14.27
C ALA A 77 11.49 -6.72 -15.69
N LEU A 78 10.85 -5.61 -16.08
CA LEU A 78 10.31 -5.43 -17.43
C LEU A 78 11.41 -5.41 -18.51
N ARG A 79 12.57 -4.80 -18.24
CA ARG A 79 13.72 -4.78 -19.17
C ARG A 79 14.39 -6.13 -19.35
N GLU A 80 14.34 -6.99 -18.35
CA GLU A 80 14.88 -8.36 -18.41
C GLU A 80 13.94 -9.30 -19.18
N ALA A 81 12.62 -9.08 -19.09
CA ALA A 81 11.61 -9.84 -19.83
C ALA A 81 11.62 -9.55 -21.34
N ASP A 82 11.93 -8.33 -21.76
CA ASP A 82 12.03 -7.94 -23.20
C ASP A 82 13.34 -8.44 -23.87
N GLN A 83 14.23 -9.10 -23.15
CA GLN A 83 15.51 -9.63 -23.67
C GLN A 83 15.53 -11.15 -23.88
N HIS A 84 14.37 -11.82 -23.76
CA HIS A 84 14.18 -13.25 -24.08
C HIS A 84 13.03 -13.43 -25.07
#